data_AF-A0A1H5V861-F1
#
_entry.id   AF-A0A1H5V861-F1
#
_cell.length_a   1.000
_cell.length_b   1.000
_cell.length_c   1.000
_cell.angle_alpha   90.00
_cell.angle_beta   90.00
_cell.angle_gamma   90.00
#
_symmetry.space_group_name_H-M   'P 1'
#
loop_
_entity.id
_entity.type
_entity.pdbx_description
1 polymer ?
#
loop_
_entity_poly.entity_id
_entity_poly.type
_entity_poly.pdbx_seq_one_letter_code
_entity_poly.pdbx_strand_id
1 'polypeptide(L)' 'MDEQDEHTDVHTDVGAYALGLLEEDDRRAFEAHLAGCAACRAELAGLAGVADALRDVRDERTGPGR' A
#
# COMPACT_ATOMS: atom_id res chain seq x y z
N MET A 1 -0.64 -24.14 -17.23
CA MET A 1 0.43 -23.16 -17.51
C MET A 1 -0.27 -22.14 -18.37
N ASP A 2 -0.90 -21.18 -17.69
CA ASP A 2 -1.44 -19.98 -18.31
C ASP A 2 -0.72 -18.88 -17.53
N GLU A 3 0.46 -18.60 -18.05
CA GLU A 3 1.42 -17.65 -17.54
C GLU A 3 0.85 -16.24 -17.68
N GLN A 4 0.60 -15.60 -16.54
CA GLN A 4 0.92 -14.19 -16.34
C GLN A 4 0.30 -13.26 -17.41
N ASP A 5 -1.03 -13.20 -17.44
CA ASP A 5 -1.79 -12.20 -18.22
C ASP A 5 -1.55 -10.80 -17.59
N GLU A 6 -0.39 -10.23 -17.91
CA GLU A 6 -0.09 -8.85 -18.29
C GLU A 6 -0.74 -7.66 -17.52
N HIS A 7 -1.34 -7.89 -16.36
CA HIS A 7 -2.06 -6.91 -15.54
C HIS A 7 -1.69 -6.98 -14.04
N THR A 8 -0.50 -7.48 -13.74
CA THR A 8 0.34 -7.00 -12.62
C THR A 8 0.75 -5.57 -12.99
N ASP A 9 0.57 -4.49 -12.23
CA ASP A 9 0.44 -4.42 -10.78
C ASP A 9 0.10 -3.00 -10.26
N VAL A 10 -0.32 -2.03 -11.08
CA VAL A 10 -0.40 -0.61 -10.62
C VAL A 10 -1.32 -0.40 -9.42
N HIS A 11 -2.31 -1.27 -9.20
CA HIS A 11 -3.17 -1.26 -8.01
C HIS A 11 -2.64 -2.09 -6.83
N THR A 12 -1.87 -3.16 -7.10
CA THR A 12 -1.11 -3.85 -6.04
C THR A 12 -0.04 -2.91 -5.45
N ASP A 13 0.50 -1.99 -6.27
CA ASP A 13 1.42 -0.96 -5.82
C ASP A 13 0.81 -0.03 -4.76
N VAL A 14 -0.51 0.24 -4.77
CA VAL A 14 -1.15 1.11 -3.76
C VAL A 14 -1.08 0.46 -2.38
N GLY A 15 -1.39 -0.83 -2.30
CA GLY A 15 -1.30 -1.60 -1.06
C GLY A 15 0.14 -1.76 -0.58
N ALA A 16 1.05 -2.11 -1.49
CA ALA A 16 2.48 -2.23 -1.19
C ALA A 16 3.08 -0.88 -0.74
N TYR A 17 2.73 0.22 -1.40
CA TYR A 17 3.13 1.58 -1.03
C TYR A 17 2.61 1.96 0.37
N ALA A 18 1.32 1.73 0.65
CA ALA A 18 0.72 2.04 1.95
C ALA A 18 1.34 1.27 3.12
N LEU A 19 1.82 0.05 2.85
CA LEU A 19 2.49 -0.83 3.81
C LEU A 19 4.03 -0.64 3.83
N GLY A 20 4.60 0.15 2.91
CA GLY A 20 6.04 0.39 2.82
C GLY A 20 6.84 -0.81 2.30
N LEU A 21 6.24 -1.63 1.44
CA LEU A 21 6.82 -2.85 0.86
C LEU A 21 7.52 -2.64 -0.49
N LEU A 22 7.33 -1.47 -1.12
CA LEU A 22 7.98 -1.15 -2.39
C LEU A 22 9.46 -0.85 -2.22
N GLU A 23 10.28 -1.29 -3.17
CA GLU A 23 11.66 -0.86 -3.29
C GLU A 23 11.74 0.63 -3.68
N GLU A 24 12.90 1.24 -3.50
CA GLU A 24 13.05 2.68 -3.68
C GLU A 24 12.72 3.17 -5.09
N ASP A 25 13.09 2.40 -6.12
CA ASP A 25 12.82 2.76 -7.51
C ASP A 25 11.33 2.65 -7.85
N ASP A 26 10.66 1.59 -7.41
CA ASP A 26 9.23 1.38 -7.59
C ASP A 26 8.42 2.42 -6.82
N ARG A 27 8.84 2.77 -5.60
CA ARG A 27 8.22 3.83 -4.80
C ARG A 27 8.27 5.17 -5.54
N ARG A 28 9.40 5.53 -6.14
CA ARG A 28 9.55 6.77 -6.91
C ARG A 28 8.66 6.77 -8.16
N ALA A 29 8.58 5.65 -8.86
CA ALA A 29 7.70 5.49 -10.02
C ALA A 29 6.22 5.65 -9.63
N PHE A 30 5.83 5.04 -8.50
CA PHE A 30 4.47 5.13 -7.97
C PHE A 30 4.12 6.54 -7.47
N GLU A 31 5.04 7.25 -6.82
CA GLU A 31 4.85 8.66 -6.41
C GLU A 31 4.62 9.57 -7.62
N ALA A 32 5.34 9.35 -8.73
CA ALA A 32 5.11 10.07 -9.98
C ALA A 32 3.71 9.78 -10.56
N HIS A 33 3.25 8.52 -10.49
CA HIS A 33 1.89 8.14 -10.89
C HIS A 33 0.82 8.79 -9.99
N LEU A 34 1.03 8.79 -8.66
CA LEU A 34 0.15 9.44 -7.69
C LEU A 34 -0.01 10.94 -7.95
N ALA A 35 0.96 11.62 -8.56
CA ALA A 35 0.84 13.01 -8.97
C ALA A 35 -0.13 13.23 -10.15
N GLY A 36 -0.45 12.19 -10.93
CA GLY A 36 -1.38 12.25 -12.07
C GLY A 36 -2.73 11.55 -11.86
N CYS A 37 -2.81 10.55 -10.97
CA CYS A 37 -3.97 9.66 -10.89
C CYS A 37 -4.85 9.93 -9.66
N ALA A 38 -6.06 10.45 -9.86
CA ALA A 38 -7.01 10.68 -8.77
C ALA A 38 -7.57 9.37 -8.17
N ALA A 39 -7.70 8.30 -8.96
CA ALA A 39 -8.18 7.01 -8.48
C ALA A 39 -7.22 6.38 -7.47
N CYS A 40 -5.91 6.36 -7.77
CA CYS A 40 -4.89 5.84 -6.85
C CYS A 40 -4.82 6.66 -5.54
N ARG A 41 -5.06 7.98 -5.58
CA ARG A 41 -5.15 8.79 -4.35
C ARG A 41 -6.37 8.43 -3.50
N ALA A 42 -7.53 8.24 -4.14
CA ALA A 42 -8.76 7.87 -3.44
C ALA A 42 -8.61 6.49 -2.79
N GLU A 43 -7.99 5.55 -3.50
CA GLU A 43 -7.69 4.22 -3.00
C GLU A 43 -6.68 4.25 -1.83
N LEU A 44 -5.58 5.00 -1.98
CA LEU A 44 -4.58 5.18 -0.92
C LEU A 44 -5.19 5.80 0.34
N ALA A 45 -6.10 6.78 0.20
CA ALA A 45 -6.82 7.37 1.32
C ALA A 45 -7.72 6.35 2.05
N GLY A 46 -8.36 5.44 1.30
CA GLY A 46 -9.15 4.34 1.88
C GLY A 46 -8.28 3.34 2.64
N LEU A 47 -7.11 3.00 2.09
CA LEU A 47 -6.14 2.09 2.70
C LEU A 47 -5.47 2.68 3.94
N ALA A 48 -5.22 3.99 3.97
CA ALA A 48 -4.59 4.66 5.11
C ALA A 48 -5.36 4.42 6.42
N GLY A 49 -6.71 4.45 6.38
CA GLY A 49 -7.54 4.16 7.55
C GLY A 49 -7.47 2.69 8.00
N VAL A 50 -7.36 1.75 7.06
CA VAL A 50 -7.20 0.31 7.39
C VAL A 50 -5.80 0.04 7.95
N ALA A 51 -4.77 0.64 7.34
CA ALA A 51 -3.39 0.47 7.78
C ALA A 51 -3.17 1.07 9.19
N ASP A 52 -3.81 2.18 9.51
CA ASP A 52 -3.82 2.78 10.86
C ASP A 52 -4.45 1.81 11.88
N ALA A 53 -5.67 1.31 11.61
CA ALA A 53 -6.33 0.33 12.47
C ALA A 53 -5.52 -0.96 12.66
N LEU A 54 -4.80 -1.43 11.65
CA LEU A 54 -3.92 -2.60 11.77
C LEU A 54 -2.68 -2.33 12.65
N ARG A 55 -2.15 -1.11 12.62
CA ARG A 55 -1.04 -0.70 13.49
C ARG A 55 -1.47 -0.69 14.96
N ASP A 56 -2.67 -0.18 15.24
CA ASP A 56 -3.27 -0.22 16.58
C ASP A 56 -3.44 -1.66 17.08
N VAL A 57 -3.98 -2.55 16.26
CA VAL A 57 -4.16 -3.97 16.61
C VAL A 57 -2.83 -4.71 16.84
N ARG A 58 -1.74 -4.29 16.18
CA ARG A 58 -0.40 -4.83 16.44
C ARG A 58 0.15 -4.31 17.77
N ASP A 59 -0.10 -3.06 18.09
CA ASP A 59 0.29 -2.46 19.36
C ASP A 59 -0.43 -3.14 20.53
N GLU A 60 -1.72 -3.44 20.42
CA GLU A 60 -2.47 -4.18 21.44
C GLU A 60 -1.90 -5.57 21.75
N ARG A 61 -1.35 -6.27 20.74
CA ARG A 61 -0.71 -7.58 20.93
C ARG A 61 0.75 -7.50 21.38
N THR A 62 1.37 -6.33 21.30
CA THR A 62 2.81 -6.11 21.57
C THR A 62 3.06 -5.11 22.72
N GLY A 63 2.01 -4.50 23.27
CA GLY A 63 2.09 -3.53 24.36
C GLY A 63 2.62 -4.17 25.64
N PRO A 64 3.36 -3.41 26.49
CA PRO A 64 3.91 -3.94 27.74
C PRO A 64 2.74 -4.28 28.66
N GLY A 65 2.68 -5.55 29.08
CA GLY A 65 1.71 -6.03 30.06
C GLY A 65 1.63 -5.07 31.25
N ARG A 66 0.43 -4.55 31.50
CA ARG A 66 0.10 -3.84 32.75
C ARG A 66 0.03 -4.85 33.90
#